data_AF-A0A6S7KBN7-F1
#
_entry.id   AF-A0A6S7KBN7-F1
#
_cell.length_a   1.000
_cell.length_b   1.000
_cell.length_c   1.000
_cell.angle_alpha   90.00
_cell.angle_beta   90.00
_cell.angle_gamma   90.00
#
_symmetry.space_group_name_H-M   'P 1'
#
loop_
_entity.id
_entity.type
_entity.pdbx_description
1 polymer ?
#
loop_
_entity_poly.entity_id
_entity_poly.type
_entity_poly.pdbx_seq_one_letter_code
_entity_poly.pdbx_strand_id
1 'polypeptide(L)'
;VVLKSHFNEGGAAQLKFDIHKNLFVLFGQFTAKPENYFRKLKEAIILLNLMPGSAVLLKETMGENKRKPNKETSRDALDELGVYTLSLNEVLNVLNSRINWTK
;
A
#
# COMPACT_ATOMS: atom_id res chain seq x y z
N VAL A 1 10.72 -3.27 8.05
CA VAL A 1 9.74 -4.15 8.73
C VAL A 1 8.55 -4.43 7.81
N VAL A 2 7.76 -3.43 7.39
CA VAL A 2 6.56 -3.62 6.55
C VAL A 2 6.78 -4.46 5.28
N LEU A 3 7.85 -4.25 4.52
CA LEU A 3 8.14 -5.03 3.31
C LEU A 3 8.68 -6.45 3.56
N LYS A 4 8.92 -6.84 4.82
CA LYS A 4 9.46 -8.16 5.22
C LYS A 4 8.47 -8.98 6.05
N SER A 5 7.32 -8.41 6.39
CA SER A 5 6.30 -9.02 7.25
C SER A 5 5.07 -9.38 6.43
N HIS A 6 4.32 -10.37 6.89
CA HIS A 6 3.04 -10.74 6.32
C HIS A 6 1.89 -10.22 7.19
N PHE A 7 0.80 -9.79 6.57
CA PHE A 7 -0.32 -9.13 7.26
C PHE A 7 -1.64 -9.79 6.91
N ASN A 8 -2.41 -10.19 7.92
CA ASN A 8 -3.85 -10.40 7.77
C ASN A 8 -4.58 -9.05 7.86
N GLU A 9 -5.90 -9.06 7.68
CA GLU A 9 -6.73 -7.86 7.74
C GLU A 9 -6.58 -7.12 9.08
N GLY A 10 -6.68 -7.84 10.21
CA GLY A 10 -6.53 -7.26 11.54
C GLY A 10 -5.15 -6.63 11.77
N GLY A 11 -4.08 -7.29 11.35
CA GLY A 11 -2.71 -6.79 11.46
C GLY A 11 -2.44 -5.57 10.56
N ALA A 12 -3.02 -5.55 9.35
CA ALA A 12 -2.95 -4.40 8.46
C ALA A 12 -3.72 -3.19 9.04
N ALA A 13 -4.88 -3.43 9.66
CA ALA A 13 -5.67 -2.41 10.34
C ALA A 13 -4.97 -1.88 11.59
N GLN A 14 -4.35 -2.77 12.39
CA GLN A 14 -3.57 -2.37 13.56
C GLN A 14 -2.36 -1.52 13.14
N LEU A 15 -1.62 -1.94 12.10
CA LEU A 15 -0.52 -1.13 11.56
C LEU A 15 -1.02 0.25 11.10
N LYS A 16 -2.17 0.32 10.41
CA LYS A 16 -2.77 1.61 10.03
C LYS A 16 -3.05 2.48 11.25
N PHE A 17 -3.63 1.89 12.31
CA PHE A 17 -3.91 2.58 13.57
C PHE A 17 -2.62 3.11 14.21
N ASP A 18 -1.61 2.25 14.40
CA ASP A 18 -0.36 2.62 15.06
C ASP A 18 0.35 3.76 14.31
N ILE A 19 0.32 3.74 12.98
CA ILE A 19 0.93 4.81 12.19
C ILE A 19 0.17 6.13 12.30
N HIS A 20 -1.16 6.12 12.24
CA HIS A 20 -1.94 7.37 12.26
C HIS A 20 -2.18 7.92 13.66
N LYS A 21 -2.29 7.06 14.67
CA LYS A 21 -2.65 7.44 16.04
C LYS A 21 -1.45 7.48 16.99
N ASN A 22 -0.34 6.84 16.64
CA ASN A 22 0.88 6.91 17.43
C ASN A 22 1.99 7.61 16.65
N LEU A 23 2.48 7.04 15.55
CA LEU A 23 3.67 7.57 14.85
C LEU A 23 3.46 9.00 14.36
N PHE A 24 2.41 9.26 13.57
CA PHE A 24 2.16 10.61 13.04
C PHE A 24 1.79 11.60 14.15
N VAL A 25 1.09 11.19 15.20
CA VAL A 25 0.80 12.06 16.35
C VAL A 25 2.09 12.47 17.06
N LEU A 26 3.00 11.51 17.30
CA LEU A 26 4.28 11.78 17.92
C LEU A 26 5.12 12.75 17.08
N PHE A 27 5.22 12.51 15.77
CA PHE A 27 5.97 13.38 14.86
C PHE A 27 5.27 14.71 14.58
N GLY A 28 3.96 14.82 14.85
CA GLY A 28 3.17 16.05 14.76
C GLY A 28 3.65 17.15 15.70
N GLN A 29 4.43 16.80 16.74
CA GLN A 29 5.09 17.76 17.62
C GLN A 29 6.25 18.50 16.95
N PHE A 30 6.81 17.95 15.86
CA PHE A 30 8.00 18.47 15.20
C PHE A 30 7.72 19.02 13.80
N THR A 31 6.62 18.60 13.16
CA THR A 31 6.23 19.06 11.83
C THR A 31 4.72 19.01 11.65
N ALA A 32 4.16 19.95 10.89
CA ALA A 32 2.74 19.99 10.57
C ALA A 32 2.28 18.88 9.62
N LYS A 33 3.21 18.21 8.91
CA LYS A 33 2.91 17.16 7.92
C LYS A 33 3.85 15.96 8.07
N PRO A 34 3.79 15.23 9.20
CA PRO A 34 4.68 14.08 9.45
C PRO A 34 4.60 13.02 8.35
N GLU A 35 3.42 12.80 7.77
CA GLU A 35 3.17 11.85 6.69
C GLU A 35 4.02 12.09 5.44
N ASN A 36 4.47 13.33 5.19
CA ASN A 36 5.35 13.66 4.05
C ASN A 36 6.76 13.08 4.18
N TYR A 37 7.17 12.74 5.40
CA TYR A 37 8.45 12.07 5.68
C TYR A 37 8.33 10.55 5.59
N PHE A 38 7.10 10.02 5.58
CA PHE A 38 6.80 8.59 5.56
C PHE A 38 5.97 8.19 4.34
N ARG A 39 6.21 8.82 3.17
CA ARG A 39 5.40 8.62 1.94
C ARG A 39 5.22 7.16 1.54
N LYS A 40 6.31 6.40 1.40
CA LYS A 40 6.24 4.97 1.05
C LYS A 40 5.49 4.13 2.08
N LEU A 41 5.60 4.47 3.37
CA LEU A 41 4.89 3.79 4.44
C LEU A 41 3.38 4.10 4.37
N LYS A 42 3.02 5.37 4.17
CA LYS A 42 1.63 5.79 3.96
C LYS A 42 0.99 5.01 2.81
N GLU A 43 1.69 4.93 1.68
CA GLU A 43 1.20 4.21 0.49
C GLU A 43 1.13 2.68 0.71
N ALA A 44 2.10 2.10 1.41
CA ALA A 44 2.05 0.67 1.74
C ALA A 44 0.82 0.33 2.61
N ILE A 45 0.46 1.20 3.55
CA ILE A 45 -0.74 1.02 4.40
C ILE A 45 -2.02 1.07 3.56
N ILE A 46 -2.10 1.92 2.55
CA ILE A 46 -3.24 1.96 1.61
C ILE A 46 -3.39 0.59 0.96
N LEU A 47 -2.31 0.06 0.36
CA LEU A 47 -2.32 -1.22 -0.34
C LEU A 47 -2.65 -2.42 0.56
N LEU A 48 -2.14 -2.41 1.80
CA LEU A 48 -2.41 -3.44 2.81
C LEU A 48 -3.88 -3.47 3.25
N ASN A 49 -4.55 -2.32 3.21
CA ASN A 49 -5.94 -2.14 3.66
C ASN A 49 -6.94 -2.00 2.49
N LEU A 50 -6.54 -2.28 1.24
CA LEU A 50 -7.47 -2.34 0.12
C LEU A 50 -8.51 -3.44 0.32
N MET A 51 -9.74 -3.21 -0.14
CA MET A 51 -10.74 -4.27 -0.25
C MET A 51 -10.17 -5.46 -1.04
N PRO A 52 -10.47 -6.71 -0.65
CA PRO A 52 -9.91 -7.89 -1.31
C PRO A 52 -10.09 -7.86 -2.83
N GLY A 53 -11.30 -7.54 -3.30
CA GLY A 53 -11.60 -7.42 -4.74
C GLY A 53 -10.73 -6.37 -5.46
N SER A 54 -10.60 -5.18 -4.88
CA SER A 54 -9.75 -4.11 -5.44
C SER A 54 -8.28 -4.53 -5.51
N ALA A 55 -7.79 -5.29 -4.54
CA ALA A 55 -6.40 -5.75 -4.51
C ALA A 55 -6.13 -6.87 -5.53
N VAL A 56 -7.12 -7.74 -5.77
CA VAL A 56 -7.07 -8.75 -6.84
C VAL A 56 -7.03 -8.07 -8.19
N LEU A 57 -7.96 -7.15 -8.47
CA LEU A 57 -8.00 -6.39 -9.72
C LEU A 57 -6.68 -5.64 -9.96
N LEU A 58 -6.14 -4.98 -8.94
CA LEU A 58 -4.86 -4.28 -9.06
C LEU A 58 -3.70 -5.23 -9.39
N LYS A 59 -3.66 -6.44 -8.81
CA LYS A 59 -2.65 -7.46 -9.18
C LYS A 59 -2.83 -7.95 -10.62
N GLU A 60 -4.07 -8.12 -11.08
CA GLU A 60 -4.37 -8.54 -12.45
C GLU A 60 -3.93 -7.48 -13.46
N THR A 61 -4.31 -6.21 -13.25
CA THR A 61 -3.86 -5.08 -14.09
C THR A 61 -2.34 -4.99 -14.19
N MET A 62 -1.63 -5.25 -13.09
CA MET A 62 -0.16 -5.30 -13.06
C MET A 62 0.42 -6.55 -13.74
N GLY A 63 -0.27 -7.70 -13.64
CA GLY A 63 0.11 -8.95 -14.29
C GLY A 63 -0.06 -8.91 -15.80
N GLU A 64 -1.17 -8.35 -16.28
CA GLU A 64 -1.42 -8.08 -17.69
C GLU A 64 -0.38 -7.12 -18.27
N ASN A 65 0.02 -6.12 -17.49
CA ASN A 65 1.09 -5.20 -17.84
C ASN A 65 2.46 -5.87 -18.06
N LYS A 66 2.76 -6.97 -17.36
CA LYS A 66 3.98 -7.75 -17.63
C LYS A 66 3.90 -8.51 -18.94
N ARG A 67 2.70 -8.90 -19.39
CA ARG A 67 2.47 -9.66 -20.63
C ARG A 67 2.38 -8.74 -21.85
N LYS A 68 1.74 -7.58 -21.69
CA LYS A 68 1.63 -6.51 -22.69
C LYS A 68 2.00 -5.21 -21.99
N PRO A 69 3.20 -4.65 -22.22
CA PRO A 69 3.66 -3.46 -21.52
C PRO A 69 2.78 -2.26 -21.89
N ASN A 70 1.80 -1.96 -21.04
CA ASN A 70 0.99 -0.74 -21.09
C ASN A 70 1.09 -0.01 -19.75
N LYS A 71 2.30 0.53 -19.50
CA LYS A 71 2.70 1.10 -18.20
C LYS A 71 1.74 2.19 -17.70
N GLU A 72 1.06 2.88 -18.61
CA GLU A 72 0.07 3.92 -18.30
C GLU A 72 -1.07 3.35 -17.46
N THR A 73 -1.69 2.23 -17.87
CA THR A 73 -2.84 1.65 -17.15
C THR A 73 -2.54 1.23 -15.71
N SER A 74 -1.35 0.67 -15.44
CA SER A 74 -0.96 0.31 -14.06
C SER A 74 -0.69 1.54 -13.20
N ARG A 75 -0.19 2.62 -13.82
CA ARG A 75 0.18 3.84 -13.12
C ARG A 75 -1.07 4.64 -12.78
N ASP A 76 -1.98 4.78 -13.73
CA ASP A 76 -3.27 5.46 -13.56
C ASP A 76 -4.08 4.85 -12.40
N ALA A 77 -4.18 3.51 -12.35
CA ALA A 77 -4.86 2.81 -11.26
C ALA A 77 -4.21 3.07 -9.88
N LEU A 78 -2.89 3.28 -9.82
CA LEU A 78 -2.20 3.62 -8.58
C LEU A 78 -2.37 5.10 -8.20
N ASP A 79 -2.42 5.98 -9.19
CA ASP A 79 -2.69 7.40 -9.02
C ASP A 79 -4.08 7.64 -8.40
N GLU A 80 -5.10 6.90 -8.85
CA GLU A 80 -6.46 6.91 -8.28
C GLU A 80 -6.50 6.46 -6.82
N LEU A 81 -5.60 5.53 -6.43
CA LEU A 81 -5.49 5.02 -5.06
C LEU A 81 -4.62 5.90 -4.15
N GLY A 82 -4.01 6.96 -4.67
CA GLY A 82 -3.11 7.82 -3.91
C GLY A 82 -1.71 7.24 -3.68
N VAL A 83 -1.27 6.31 -4.54
CA VAL A 83 0.04 5.65 -4.46
C VAL A 83 0.98 6.24 -5.50
N TYR A 84 1.86 7.17 -5.12
CA TYR A 84 2.72 7.96 -6.01
C TYR A 84 4.21 7.63 -5.96
N THR A 85 4.67 7.07 -4.85
CA THR A 85 6.09 6.97 -4.49
C THR A 85 6.61 5.53 -4.58
N LEU A 86 5.75 4.54 -4.37
CA LEU A 86 6.09 3.13 -4.51
C LEU A 86 6.28 2.76 -5.99
N SER A 87 7.37 2.06 -6.29
CA SER A 87 7.57 1.43 -7.60
C SER A 87 6.62 0.25 -7.79
N LEU A 88 6.34 -0.14 -9.04
CA LEU A 88 5.46 -1.28 -9.36
C LEU A 88 5.90 -2.58 -8.65
N ASN A 89 7.22 -2.82 -8.54
CA ASN A 89 7.74 -3.98 -7.83
C ASN A 89 7.48 -3.90 -6.32
N GLU A 90 7.63 -2.72 -5.71
CA GLU A 90 7.30 -2.54 -4.29
C GLU A 90 5.80 -2.72 -4.04
N VAL A 91 4.94 -2.22 -4.94
CA VAL A 91 3.49 -2.44 -4.85
C VAL A 91 3.16 -3.92 -4.88
N LEU A 92 3.71 -4.67 -5.86
CA LEU A 92 3.51 -6.12 -5.93
C LEU A 92 3.99 -6.83 -4.66
N ASN A 93 5.12 -6.44 -4.11
CA ASN A 93 5.63 -7.00 -2.86
C ASN A 93 4.68 -6.74 -1.68
N VAL A 94 4.14 -5.52 -1.56
CA VAL A 94 3.15 -5.18 -0.53
C VAL A 94 1.84 -5.97 -0.72
N LEU A 95 1.36 -6.09 -1.95
CA LEU A 95 0.15 -6.86 -2.23
C LEU A 95 0.35 -8.37 -2.01
N ASN A 96 1.57 -8.89 -2.19
CA ASN A 96 1.92 -10.28 -1.94
C ASN A 96 2.16 -10.60 -0.46
N SER A 97 2.38 -9.61 0.40
CA SER A 97 2.54 -9.85 1.83
C SER A 97 1.21 -10.02 2.58
N ARG A 98 0.07 -9.84 1.89
CA ARG A 98 -1.26 -10.05 2.46
C ARG A 98 -1.63 -11.53 2.46
N ILE A 99 -1.98 -12.08 3.63
CA ILE A 99 -2.20 -13.53 3.82
C ILE A 99 -3.67 -13.97 3.78
N ASN A 100 -4.64 -13.08 4.03
CA ASN A 100 -6.05 -13.46 4.22
C ASN A 100 -6.98 -12.83 3.17
N TRP A 101 -6.76 -13.10 1.89
CA TRP A 101 -7.60 -12.56 0.80
C TRP A 101 -8.91 -13.29 0.56
N THR A 102 -9.10 -14.48 1.13
CA THR A 102 -10.24 -15.33 0.81
C THR A 102 -11.19 -15.48 2.00
N LYS A 103 -12.42 -14.99 1.81
CA LYS A 103 -13.60 -15.84 1.62
C LYS A 103 -14.48 -15.23 0.55
#